data_AF-A0A4Q5M1F0-F1
#
_entry.id   AF-A0A4Q5M1F0-F1
#
_cell.length_a   1.000
_cell.length_b   1.000
_cell.length_c   1.000
_cell.angle_alpha   90.00
_cell.angle_beta   90.00
_cell.angle_gamma   90.00
#
_symmetry.space_group_name_H-M   'P 1'
#
loop_
_entity.id
_entity.type
_entity.pdbx_description
1 polymer ?
#
loop_
_entity_poly.entity_id
_entity_poly.type
_entity_poly.pdbx_seq_one_letter_code
_entity_poly.pdbx_strand_id
1 'polypeptide(L)'
;MKHLNLKLLLACSIISISSFAQINTPQASPATTISQEVGLTKVTIDYSRPSVKGRKIFGDLVPFGKVWRTGANKITSIKFDDDVVVNGTAVKAGSYGLYTIPTATEWTIILNTDDKQWGSYGYDEKKDVYRFKVTPVKSKYFVEQMAIDFEGINPTTTDIAIKWENTEAKFRVEQPVDAKIMAEIEEKTSKPDATIDTYFAAADYYYQKGIHLDKALVWANKVIEKNKEYWAYQLVARVAAKQGNCAVALPNAEKSMELAKKAGDDAYIKLNQNVFAQCKK
;
A
#
# COMPACT_ATOMS: atom_id res chain seq x y z
N MET A 1 -82.50 -39.96 4.62
CA MET A 1 -81.75 -40.26 5.87
C MET A 1 -80.31 -40.49 5.44
N LYS A 2 -79.36 -39.55 5.61
CA LYS A 2 -78.58 -39.30 6.85
C LYS A 2 -78.02 -40.64 7.37
N HIS A 3 -76.74 -40.97 7.48
CA HIS A 3 -75.40 -40.36 7.48
C HIS A 3 -74.42 -41.54 7.16
N LEU A 4 -73.12 -41.46 6.87
CA LEU A 4 -72.04 -40.79 7.59
C LEU A 4 -70.72 -41.07 6.86
N ASN A 5 -69.99 -40.02 6.47
CA ASN A 5 -68.65 -40.07 5.89
C ASN A 5 -67.59 -40.35 6.97
N LEU A 6 -66.65 -41.27 6.73
CA LEU A 6 -65.51 -41.49 7.61
C LEU A 6 -64.18 -41.67 6.82
N LYS A 7 -63.46 -40.55 6.72
CA LYS A 7 -62.00 -40.40 6.83
C LYS A 7 -61.10 -41.24 5.91
N LEU A 8 -60.56 -40.58 4.88
CA LEU A 8 -59.13 -40.68 4.58
C LEU A 8 -58.63 -39.34 4.01
N LEU A 9 -58.28 -38.40 4.89
CA LEU A 9 -57.51 -37.21 4.55
C LEU A 9 -56.05 -37.64 4.35
N LEU A 10 -55.63 -37.84 3.10
CA LEU A 10 -54.22 -37.91 2.73
C LEU A 10 -53.79 -36.48 2.39
N ALA A 11 -53.21 -35.78 3.37
CA ALA A 11 -52.62 -34.46 3.20
C ALA A 11 -51.35 -34.58 2.34
N CYS A 12 -51.50 -34.41 1.03
CA CYS A 12 -50.38 -34.20 0.11
C CYS A 12 -49.82 -32.79 0.37
N SER A 13 -48.87 -32.68 1.29
CA SER A 13 -48.07 -31.48 1.49
C SER A 13 -47.14 -31.35 0.29
N ILE A 14 -47.50 -30.50 -0.66
CA ILE A 14 -46.62 -30.04 -1.73
C ILE A 14 -45.57 -29.16 -1.06
N ILE A 15 -44.45 -29.78 -0.67
CA ILE A 15 -43.24 -29.07 -0.30
C ILE A 15 -42.77 -28.40 -1.58
N SER A 16 -42.93 -27.08 -1.64
CA SER A 16 -42.40 -26.25 -2.71
C SER A 16 -40.90 -26.44 -2.77
N ILE A 17 -40.45 -26.98 -3.90
CA ILE A 17 -39.07 -27.28 -4.23
C ILE A 17 -38.26 -25.98 -4.12
N SER A 18 -37.28 -25.94 -3.24
CA SER A 18 -36.24 -24.91 -3.25
C SER A 18 -35.55 -24.94 -4.61
N SER A 19 -35.73 -23.89 -5.39
CA SER A 19 -35.15 -23.71 -6.71
C SER A 19 -33.62 -23.60 -6.65
N PHE A 20 -32.91 -24.73 -6.75
CA PHE A 20 -31.49 -24.79 -7.13
C PHE A 20 -31.34 -25.05 -8.63
N ALA A 21 -32.12 -24.34 -9.46
CA ALA A 21 -32.21 -24.61 -10.91
C ALA A 21 -31.25 -23.77 -11.78
N GLN A 22 -30.33 -23.00 -11.18
CA GLN A 22 -29.30 -22.33 -11.98
C GLN A 22 -28.10 -23.26 -12.16
N ILE A 23 -27.85 -23.64 -13.42
CA ILE A 23 -26.61 -24.33 -13.81
C ILE A 23 -25.44 -23.40 -13.46
N ASN A 24 -24.54 -23.89 -12.62
CA ASN A 24 -23.33 -23.16 -12.27
C ASN A 24 -22.38 -23.16 -13.48
N THR A 25 -22.37 -22.04 -14.21
CA THR A 25 -21.50 -21.83 -15.37
C THR A 25 -20.38 -20.85 -15.00
N PRO A 26 -19.19 -20.96 -15.63
CA PRO A 26 -18.13 -19.98 -15.42
C PRO A 26 -18.63 -18.56 -15.65
N GLN A 27 -18.39 -17.66 -14.69
CA GLN A 27 -18.83 -16.28 -14.83
C GLN A 27 -18.12 -15.61 -16.01
N ALA A 28 -18.88 -14.85 -16.81
CA ALA A 28 -18.34 -14.11 -17.96
C ALA A 28 -17.28 -13.06 -17.57
N SER A 29 -17.24 -12.65 -16.30
CA SER A 29 -16.22 -11.79 -15.73
C SER A 29 -15.70 -12.45 -14.46
N PRO A 30 -14.65 -13.28 -14.58
CA PRO A 30 -14.08 -13.98 -13.43
C PRO A 30 -13.63 -13.00 -12.34
N ALA A 31 -13.87 -13.35 -11.08
CA ALA A 31 -13.37 -12.62 -9.93
C ALA A 31 -11.87 -12.88 -9.71
N THR A 32 -11.18 -11.90 -9.14
CA THR A 32 -9.79 -12.01 -8.71
C THR A 32 -9.55 -11.11 -7.51
N THR A 33 -8.56 -11.47 -6.71
CA THR A 33 -8.08 -10.66 -5.59
C THR A 33 -6.57 -10.53 -5.71
N ILE A 34 -6.06 -9.30 -5.58
CA ILE A 34 -4.64 -9.00 -5.52
C ILE A 34 -4.32 -8.26 -4.23
N SER A 35 -3.08 -8.37 -3.75
CA SER A 35 -2.63 -7.61 -2.59
C SER A 35 -1.16 -7.25 -2.67
N GLN A 36 -0.78 -6.13 -2.06
CA GLN A 36 0.59 -5.64 -2.00
C GLN A 36 0.87 -4.99 -0.65
N GLU A 37 2.04 -5.28 -0.08
CA GLU A 37 2.57 -4.55 1.08
C GLU A 37 3.11 -3.19 0.61
N VAL A 38 2.69 -2.12 1.28
CA VAL A 38 3.08 -0.73 1.03
C VAL A 38 3.42 -0.10 2.38
N GLY A 39 4.71 0.09 2.65
CA GLY A 39 5.18 0.41 4.00
C GLY A 39 4.98 -0.79 4.94
N LEU A 40 4.25 -0.53 6.01
CA LEU A 40 3.78 -1.45 7.04
C LEU A 40 2.31 -1.86 6.86
N THR A 41 1.65 -1.46 5.77
CA THR A 41 0.24 -1.83 5.51
C THR A 41 0.07 -2.66 4.26
N LYS A 42 -0.95 -3.52 4.29
CA LYS A 42 -1.39 -4.29 3.15
C LYS A 42 -2.54 -3.59 2.44
N VAL A 43 -2.40 -3.41 1.14
CA VAL A 43 -3.47 -2.98 0.24
C VAL A 43 -4.03 -4.21 -0.46
N THR A 44 -5.34 -4.45 -0.37
CA THR A 44 -6.02 -5.58 -1.02
C THR A 44 -7.10 -5.08 -1.97
N ILE A 45 -7.16 -5.61 -3.19
CA ILE A 45 -8.16 -5.25 -4.20
C ILE A 45 -8.89 -6.50 -4.66
N ASP A 46 -10.20 -6.52 -4.47
CA ASP A 46 -11.13 -7.58 -4.91
C ASP A 46 -11.98 -7.05 -6.07
N TYR A 47 -11.87 -7.65 -7.26
CA TYR A 47 -12.57 -7.16 -8.46
C TYR A 47 -12.90 -8.27 -9.45
N SER A 48 -13.83 -7.99 -10.37
CA SER A 48 -14.13 -8.86 -11.51
C SER A 48 -13.51 -8.31 -12.80
N ARG A 49 -13.05 -9.22 -13.67
CA ARG A 49 -12.29 -8.91 -14.89
C ARG A 49 -13.14 -9.04 -16.16
N PRO A 50 -13.93 -8.03 -16.57
CA PRO A 50 -14.66 -8.08 -17.85
C PRO A 50 -13.71 -8.08 -19.06
N SER A 51 -14.14 -8.75 -20.13
CA SER A 51 -13.41 -8.83 -21.41
C SER A 51 -13.88 -7.79 -22.43
N VAL A 52 -13.02 -7.35 -23.34
CA VAL A 52 -13.38 -6.45 -24.44
C VAL A 52 -14.32 -7.14 -25.43
N LYS A 53 -13.95 -8.33 -25.92
CA LYS A 53 -14.73 -9.12 -26.90
C LYS A 53 -15.13 -8.32 -28.16
N GLY A 54 -14.20 -7.53 -28.69
CA GLY A 54 -14.40 -6.73 -29.90
C GLY A 54 -15.33 -5.51 -29.74
N ARG A 55 -15.77 -5.18 -28.51
CA ARG A 55 -16.58 -4.00 -28.22
C ARG A 55 -15.70 -2.79 -27.97
N LYS A 56 -16.24 -1.59 -28.22
CA LYS A 56 -15.64 -0.36 -27.70
C LYS A 56 -15.93 -0.28 -26.20
N ILE A 57 -14.90 -0.10 -25.37
CA ILE A 57 -15.11 -0.05 -23.92
C ILE A 57 -15.51 1.34 -23.48
N PHE A 58 -14.59 2.30 -23.58
CA PHE A 58 -14.81 3.64 -23.06
C PHE A 58 -15.55 4.51 -24.08
N GLY A 59 -16.64 5.14 -23.63
CA GLY A 59 -17.56 5.90 -24.47
C GLY A 59 -18.64 5.07 -25.14
N ASP A 60 -18.72 3.76 -24.86
CA ASP A 60 -19.81 2.87 -25.29
C ASP A 60 -20.24 1.94 -24.14
N LEU A 61 -19.56 0.79 -23.94
CA LEU A 61 -19.89 -0.14 -22.85
C LEU A 61 -19.80 0.54 -21.47
N VAL A 62 -18.80 1.38 -21.28
CA VAL A 62 -18.64 2.29 -20.14
C VAL A 62 -18.87 3.71 -20.66
N PRO A 63 -20.09 4.26 -20.51
CA PRO A 63 -20.41 5.58 -21.02
C PRO A 63 -19.60 6.67 -20.32
N PHE A 64 -19.13 7.65 -21.08
CA PHE A 64 -18.45 8.80 -20.50
C PHE A 64 -19.41 9.66 -19.66
N GLY A 65 -18.89 10.25 -18.58
CA GLY A 65 -19.64 11.10 -17.66
C GLY A 65 -20.66 10.36 -16.80
N LYS A 66 -20.64 9.01 -16.80
CA LYS A 66 -21.51 8.18 -15.96
C LYS A 66 -20.70 7.38 -14.95
N VAL A 67 -21.29 7.14 -13.78
CA VAL A 67 -20.67 6.37 -12.72
C VAL A 67 -20.57 4.89 -13.10
N TRP A 68 -19.38 4.34 -12.96
CA TRP A 68 -19.05 2.95 -13.21
C TRP A 68 -18.40 2.34 -11.97
N ARG A 69 -18.80 1.13 -11.61
CA ARG A 69 -18.28 0.36 -10.45
C ARG A 69 -16.83 -0.15 -10.60
N THR A 70 -16.08 0.39 -11.57
CA THR A 70 -14.69 0.04 -11.87
C THR A 70 -14.46 -1.47 -11.99
N GLY A 71 -15.31 -2.17 -12.74
CA GLY A 71 -15.30 -3.62 -12.89
C GLY A 71 -16.60 -4.15 -13.48
N ALA A 72 -16.88 -5.44 -13.22
CA ALA A 72 -18.14 -6.10 -13.55
C ALA A 72 -18.73 -6.79 -12.31
N ASN A 73 -19.99 -7.24 -12.37
CA ASN A 73 -20.66 -7.93 -11.26
C ASN A 73 -20.71 -7.10 -9.96
N LYS A 74 -20.04 -7.56 -8.89
CA LYS A 74 -19.83 -6.83 -7.64
C LYS A 74 -18.94 -5.60 -7.87
N ILE A 75 -19.13 -4.56 -7.08
CA ILE A 75 -18.20 -3.43 -7.06
C ILE A 75 -16.78 -3.90 -6.74
N THR A 76 -15.80 -3.25 -7.37
CA THR A 76 -14.40 -3.41 -6.98
C THR A 76 -14.21 -2.88 -5.56
N SER A 77 -13.75 -3.74 -4.65
CA SER A 77 -13.43 -3.37 -3.28
C SER A 77 -11.93 -3.14 -3.16
N ILE A 78 -11.53 -2.04 -2.52
CA ILE A 78 -10.16 -1.73 -2.12
C ILE A 78 -10.10 -1.61 -0.60
N LYS A 79 -9.21 -2.36 0.03
CA LYS A 79 -9.02 -2.40 1.47
C LYS A 79 -7.61 -1.94 1.84
N PHE A 80 -7.54 -1.08 2.85
CA PHE A 80 -6.31 -0.66 3.50
C PHE A 80 -6.32 -1.15 4.95
N ASP A 81 -5.27 -1.85 5.37
CA ASP A 81 -5.16 -2.38 6.74
C ASP A 81 -4.76 -1.28 7.75
N ASP A 82 -4.17 -0.18 7.29
CA ASP A 82 -3.87 1.03 8.06
C ASP A 82 -4.29 2.29 7.29
N ASP A 83 -4.25 3.43 7.98
CA ASP A 83 -4.31 4.76 7.37
C ASP A 83 -3.24 4.92 6.28
N VAL A 84 -3.67 5.44 5.13
CA VAL A 84 -2.85 5.71 3.94
C VAL A 84 -3.09 7.12 3.43
N VAL A 85 -2.27 7.55 2.48
CA VAL A 85 -2.50 8.74 1.65
C VAL A 85 -2.81 8.26 0.23
N VAL A 86 -4.01 8.56 -0.23
CA VAL A 86 -4.46 8.27 -1.61
C VAL A 86 -4.42 9.56 -2.40
N ASN A 87 -3.59 9.60 -3.44
CA ASN A 87 -3.44 10.74 -4.35
C ASN A 87 -3.35 12.10 -3.61
N GLY A 88 -2.52 12.16 -2.57
CA GLY A 88 -2.29 13.37 -1.76
C GLY A 88 -3.25 13.60 -0.58
N THR A 89 -4.29 12.80 -0.40
CA THR A 89 -5.28 12.95 0.69
C THR A 89 -5.24 11.77 1.65
N ALA A 90 -5.27 12.06 2.96
CA ALA A 90 -5.33 11.02 3.99
C ALA A 90 -6.65 10.24 3.92
N VAL A 91 -6.57 8.92 3.91
CA VAL A 91 -7.69 7.97 3.93
C VAL A 91 -7.47 7.00 5.08
N LYS A 92 -8.53 6.78 5.87
CA LYS A 92 -8.45 5.90 7.03
C LYS A 92 -8.36 4.43 6.64
N ALA A 93 -7.83 3.61 7.55
CA ALA A 93 -7.92 2.16 7.43
C ALA A 93 -9.39 1.73 7.23
N GLY A 94 -9.63 0.79 6.33
CA GLY A 94 -10.99 0.39 5.99
C GLY A 94 -11.11 -0.28 4.63
N SER A 95 -12.33 -0.71 4.32
CA SER A 95 -12.70 -1.24 3.00
C SER A 95 -13.61 -0.24 2.30
N TYR A 96 -13.34 -0.01 1.02
CA TYR A 96 -14.02 0.98 0.20
C TYR A 96 -14.43 0.38 -1.14
N GLY A 97 -15.59 0.77 -1.63
CA GLY A 97 -16.00 0.54 -3.01
C GLY A 97 -15.32 1.54 -3.95
N LEU A 98 -14.81 1.06 -5.08
CA LEU A 98 -14.14 1.87 -6.09
C LEU A 98 -15.07 2.20 -7.25
N TYR A 99 -15.55 3.44 -7.32
CA TYR A 99 -16.25 3.96 -8.49
C TYR A 99 -15.35 4.84 -9.35
N THR A 100 -15.66 4.90 -10.63
CA THR A 100 -14.99 5.75 -11.60
C THR A 100 -16.03 6.46 -12.47
N ILE A 101 -15.84 7.74 -12.73
CA ILE A 101 -16.57 8.49 -13.77
C ILE A 101 -15.55 8.81 -14.87
N PRO A 102 -15.49 8.03 -15.96
CA PRO A 102 -14.52 8.26 -17.00
C PRO A 102 -14.98 9.37 -17.96
N THR A 103 -14.02 10.13 -18.47
CA THR A 103 -14.13 10.92 -19.70
C THR A 103 -12.96 10.57 -20.63
N ALA A 104 -12.89 11.20 -21.80
CA ALA A 104 -11.79 10.99 -22.74
C ALA A 104 -10.43 11.52 -22.22
N THR A 105 -10.44 12.53 -21.35
CA THR A 105 -9.22 13.25 -20.92
C THR A 105 -9.00 13.22 -19.41
N GLU A 106 -10.00 12.82 -18.63
CA GLU A 106 -9.94 12.84 -17.17
C GLU A 106 -10.89 11.80 -16.58
N TRP A 107 -10.44 11.04 -15.58
CA TRP A 107 -11.28 10.13 -14.82
C TRP A 107 -11.41 10.63 -13.39
N THR A 108 -12.64 10.68 -12.87
CA THR A 108 -12.87 10.88 -11.44
C THR A 108 -12.91 9.52 -10.76
N ILE A 109 -11.95 9.24 -9.90
CA ILE A 109 -11.90 8.05 -9.04
C ILE A 109 -12.58 8.40 -7.72
N ILE A 110 -13.33 7.44 -7.17
CA ILE A 110 -14.18 7.63 -6.01
C ILE A 110 -14.00 6.45 -5.07
N LEU A 111 -13.67 6.74 -3.81
CA LEU A 111 -13.75 5.80 -2.70
C LEU A 111 -15.08 5.99 -1.99
N ASN A 112 -15.89 4.94 -1.91
CA ASN A 112 -17.22 4.94 -1.30
C ASN A 112 -17.25 3.96 -0.12
N THR A 113 -17.99 4.25 0.94
CA THR A 113 -18.09 3.36 2.12
C THR A 113 -18.84 2.05 1.86
N ASP A 114 -19.57 1.92 0.76
CA ASP A 114 -20.26 0.68 0.36
C ASP A 114 -19.39 -0.18 -0.56
N ASP A 115 -18.71 -1.18 0.02
CA ASP A 115 -17.80 -2.09 -0.67
C ASP A 115 -18.44 -3.43 -1.09
N LYS A 116 -19.74 -3.58 -0.84
CA LYS A 116 -20.47 -4.85 -1.07
C LYS A 116 -21.54 -4.73 -2.16
N GLN A 117 -21.72 -3.55 -2.72
CA GLN A 117 -22.74 -3.32 -3.72
C GLN A 117 -22.57 -4.19 -4.97
N TRP A 118 -23.70 -4.63 -5.52
CA TRP A 118 -23.76 -5.27 -6.83
C TRP A 118 -24.17 -4.25 -7.90
N GLY A 119 -23.42 -4.16 -9.00
CA GLY A 119 -23.71 -3.17 -10.04
C GLY A 119 -23.48 -1.70 -9.58
N SER A 120 -23.84 -0.75 -10.45
CA SER A 120 -23.75 0.70 -10.14
C SER A 120 -25.09 1.32 -9.71
N TYR A 121 -26.19 0.56 -9.71
CA TYR A 121 -27.55 1.10 -9.56
C TYR A 121 -27.85 1.66 -8.17
N GLY A 122 -27.20 1.12 -7.14
CA GLY A 122 -27.35 1.58 -5.76
C GLY A 122 -26.35 2.66 -5.34
N TYR A 123 -25.58 3.23 -6.29
CA TYR A 123 -24.57 4.24 -5.97
C TYR A 123 -25.22 5.42 -5.25
N ASP A 124 -24.72 5.72 -4.05
CA ASP A 124 -25.12 6.85 -3.23
C ASP A 124 -23.91 7.76 -3.01
N GLU A 125 -23.92 8.94 -3.62
CA GLU A 125 -22.86 9.95 -3.50
C GLU A 125 -22.67 10.42 -2.05
N LYS A 126 -23.68 10.29 -1.18
CA LYS A 126 -23.54 10.63 0.25
C LYS A 126 -22.61 9.68 1.00
N LYS A 127 -22.32 8.51 0.42
CA LYS A 127 -21.37 7.53 0.96
C LYS A 127 -19.95 7.71 0.43
N ASP A 128 -19.71 8.69 -0.45
CA ASP A 128 -18.39 9.00 -0.96
C ASP A 128 -17.50 9.56 0.16
N VAL A 129 -16.34 8.96 0.33
CA VAL A 129 -15.31 9.38 1.30
C VAL A 129 -14.32 10.32 0.65
N TYR A 130 -13.96 10.03 -0.60
CA TYR A 130 -12.98 10.81 -1.34
C TYR A 130 -13.19 10.68 -2.85
N ARG A 131 -13.12 11.81 -3.55
CA ARG A 131 -13.19 11.90 -5.01
C ARG A 131 -11.99 12.66 -5.51
N PHE A 132 -11.31 12.15 -6.51
CA PHE A 132 -10.13 12.79 -7.08
C PHE A 132 -9.98 12.48 -8.57
N LYS A 133 -9.25 13.34 -9.26
CA LYS A 133 -9.08 13.28 -10.71
C LYS A 133 -7.74 12.65 -11.06
N VAL A 134 -7.75 11.81 -12.09
CA VAL A 134 -6.56 11.22 -12.71
C VAL A 134 -6.65 11.35 -14.22
N THR A 135 -5.50 11.41 -14.89
CA THR A 135 -5.45 11.49 -16.36
C THR A 135 -5.35 10.09 -16.94
N PRO A 136 -6.31 9.62 -17.76
CA PRO A 136 -6.16 8.39 -18.52
C PRO A 136 -5.10 8.57 -19.61
N VAL A 137 -4.31 7.54 -19.82
CA VAL A 137 -3.28 7.47 -20.86
C VAL A 137 -3.52 6.24 -21.74
N LYS A 138 -2.92 6.24 -22.93
CA LYS A 138 -2.93 5.06 -23.78
C LYS A 138 -2.09 3.96 -23.14
N SER A 139 -2.65 2.77 -22.98
CA SER A 139 -1.92 1.61 -22.45
C SER A 139 -0.79 1.18 -23.40
N LYS A 140 0.28 0.62 -22.83
CA LYS A 140 1.43 0.13 -23.62
C LYS A 140 1.06 -1.05 -24.53
N TYR A 141 0.17 -1.91 -24.05
CA TYR A 141 -0.34 -3.09 -24.75
C TYR A 141 -1.86 -3.09 -24.70
N PHE A 142 -2.48 -3.75 -25.67
CA PHE A 142 -3.91 -4.00 -25.62
C PHE A 142 -4.25 -4.96 -24.47
N VAL A 143 -5.22 -4.58 -23.65
CA VAL A 143 -5.64 -5.31 -22.44
C VAL A 143 -7.03 -5.89 -22.66
N GLU A 144 -7.10 -7.15 -23.11
CA GLU A 144 -8.36 -7.83 -23.43
C GLU A 144 -9.26 -8.02 -22.20
N GLN A 145 -8.69 -8.39 -21.06
CA GLN A 145 -9.41 -8.51 -19.80
C GLN A 145 -8.99 -7.38 -18.88
N MET A 146 -9.97 -6.63 -18.36
CA MET A 146 -9.70 -5.57 -17.40
C MET A 146 -8.77 -6.09 -16.29
N ALA A 147 -7.73 -5.30 -16.01
CA ALA A 147 -6.75 -5.58 -14.99
C ALA A 147 -6.62 -4.36 -14.07
N ILE A 148 -6.47 -4.65 -12.79
CA ILE A 148 -5.96 -3.71 -11.79
C ILE A 148 -4.63 -4.29 -11.33
N ASP A 149 -3.57 -3.49 -11.33
CA ASP A 149 -2.21 -3.89 -10.96
C ASP A 149 -1.59 -2.88 -9.99
N PHE A 150 -0.60 -3.34 -9.22
CA PHE A 150 0.32 -2.47 -8.47
C PHE A 150 1.56 -2.20 -9.32
N GLU A 151 1.92 -0.93 -9.50
CA GLU A 151 3.07 -0.51 -10.29
C GLU A 151 3.95 0.49 -9.53
N GLY A 152 5.23 0.61 -9.93
CA GLY A 152 6.13 1.60 -9.32
C GLY A 152 6.32 1.39 -7.82
N ILE A 153 6.31 0.13 -7.37
CA ILE A 153 6.41 -0.23 -5.95
C ILE A 153 7.75 0.25 -5.40
N ASN A 154 7.67 1.10 -4.38
CA ASN A 154 8.76 1.53 -3.53
C ASN A 154 8.44 1.12 -2.08
N PRO A 155 9.37 1.23 -1.12
CA PRO A 155 9.16 0.75 0.25
C PRO A 155 7.88 1.26 0.92
N THR A 156 7.42 2.48 0.59
CA THR A 156 6.26 3.13 1.25
C THR A 156 5.18 3.59 0.27
N THR A 157 5.35 3.36 -1.03
CA THR A 157 4.43 3.88 -2.06
C THR A 157 4.23 2.90 -3.20
N THR A 158 3.05 2.94 -3.83
CA THR A 158 2.75 2.22 -5.06
C THR A 158 1.70 2.97 -5.88
N ASP A 159 1.68 2.78 -7.19
CA ASP A 159 0.58 3.22 -8.05
C ASP A 159 -0.39 2.06 -8.28
N ILE A 160 -1.68 2.32 -8.10
CA ILE A 160 -2.75 1.40 -8.51
C ILE A 160 -3.15 1.76 -9.94
N ALA A 161 -2.95 0.83 -10.87
CA ALA A 161 -3.20 1.01 -12.29
C ALA A 161 -4.44 0.25 -12.72
N ILE A 162 -5.46 0.95 -13.23
CA ILE A 162 -6.65 0.39 -13.85
C ILE A 162 -6.44 0.36 -15.37
N LYS A 163 -6.46 -0.82 -15.97
CA LYS A 163 -6.20 -1.02 -17.41
C LYS A 163 -7.32 -1.80 -18.08
N TRP A 164 -7.78 -1.31 -19.22
CA TRP A 164 -8.70 -2.07 -20.07
C TRP A 164 -8.67 -1.54 -21.51
N GLU A 165 -8.73 -2.45 -22.48
CA GLU A 165 -8.62 -2.13 -23.90
C GLU A 165 -7.29 -1.41 -24.20
N ASN A 166 -7.35 -0.15 -24.64
CA ASN A 166 -6.19 0.69 -24.95
C ASN A 166 -5.98 1.81 -23.93
N THR A 167 -6.64 1.73 -22.76
CA THR A 167 -6.66 2.83 -21.78
C THR A 167 -6.14 2.36 -20.44
N GLU A 168 -5.37 3.22 -19.79
CA GLU A 168 -4.83 3.04 -18.44
C GLU A 168 -5.04 4.31 -17.63
N ALA A 169 -5.47 4.18 -16.38
CA ALA A 169 -5.52 5.28 -15.42
C ALA A 169 -4.88 4.83 -14.11
N LYS A 170 -4.09 5.72 -13.50
CA LYS A 170 -3.30 5.40 -12.30
C LYS A 170 -3.54 6.40 -11.19
N PHE A 171 -3.45 5.93 -9.96
CA PHE A 171 -3.38 6.78 -8.79
C PHE A 171 -2.43 6.25 -7.72
N ARG A 172 -1.81 7.17 -7.00
CA ARG A 172 -0.81 6.87 -5.98
C ARG A 172 -1.47 6.47 -4.66
N VAL A 173 -0.95 5.43 -4.04
CA VAL A 173 -1.15 5.10 -2.63
C VAL A 173 0.19 5.14 -1.91
N GLU A 174 0.21 5.78 -0.75
CA GLU A 174 1.37 5.92 0.11
C GLU A 174 0.99 5.59 1.54
N GLN A 175 1.86 4.90 2.28
CA GLN A 175 1.72 4.84 3.73
C GLN A 175 2.73 5.80 4.37
N PRO A 176 2.27 6.82 5.11
CA PRO A 176 3.16 7.78 5.78
C PRO A 176 3.79 7.14 7.03
N VAL A 177 4.66 6.15 6.84
CA VAL A 177 5.33 5.43 7.92
C VAL A 177 6.26 6.32 8.74
N ASP A 178 6.80 7.37 8.13
CA ASP A 178 7.85 8.17 8.74
C ASP A 178 7.37 8.84 10.03
N ALA A 179 6.15 9.39 10.04
CA ALA A 179 5.58 9.98 11.25
C ALA A 179 5.40 8.95 12.39
N LYS A 180 4.94 7.73 12.05
CA LYS A 180 4.76 6.64 13.03
C LYS A 180 6.11 6.19 13.60
N ILE A 181 7.10 5.97 12.73
CA ILE A 181 8.46 5.56 13.13
C ILE A 181 9.13 6.64 13.98
N MET A 182 9.00 7.91 13.60
CA MET A 182 9.57 9.01 14.38
C MET A 182 8.95 9.12 15.77
N ALA A 183 7.63 8.99 15.89
CA ALA A 183 6.95 8.97 17.19
C ALA A 183 7.41 7.77 18.05
N GLU A 184 7.53 6.58 17.45
CA GLU A 184 8.01 5.39 18.13
C GLU A 184 9.48 5.52 18.57
N ILE A 185 10.33 6.15 17.75
CA ILE A 185 11.71 6.47 18.10
C ILE A 185 11.76 7.38 19.33
N GLU A 186 10.96 8.45 19.35
CA GLU A 186 10.91 9.37 20.49
C GLU A 186 10.43 8.65 21.76
N GLU A 187 9.37 7.84 21.66
CA GLU A 187 8.89 7.05 22.79
C GLU A 187 9.96 6.09 23.30
N LYS A 188 10.52 5.24 22.43
CA LYS A 188 11.41 4.14 22.84
C LYS A 188 12.78 4.64 23.31
N THR A 189 13.33 5.69 22.70
CA THR A 189 14.63 6.25 23.12
C THR A 189 14.57 7.08 24.40
N SER A 190 13.37 7.49 24.83
CA SER A 190 13.16 8.22 26.08
C SER A 190 13.05 7.33 27.32
N LYS A 191 12.85 6.02 27.12
CA LYS A 191 12.69 5.06 28.22
C LYS A 191 14.02 4.83 28.96
N PRO A 192 14.02 4.72 30.30
CA PRO A 192 15.25 4.47 31.08
C PRO A 192 15.98 3.18 30.70
N ASP A 193 15.23 2.17 30.24
CA ASP A 193 15.71 0.84 29.86
C ASP A 193 16.01 0.71 28.35
N ALA A 194 16.05 1.82 27.61
CA ALA A 194 16.36 1.81 26.18
C ALA A 194 17.70 1.11 25.88
N THR A 195 17.64 0.10 24.99
CA THR A 195 18.77 -0.75 24.62
C THR A 195 19.70 -0.08 23.62
N ILE A 196 20.90 -0.65 23.45
CA ILE A 196 21.85 -0.22 22.41
C ILE A 196 21.22 -0.35 21.02
N ASP A 197 20.49 -1.43 20.77
CA ASP A 197 19.81 -1.68 19.49
C ASP A 197 18.75 -0.62 19.20
N THR A 198 18.00 -0.18 20.21
CA THR A 198 17.03 0.91 20.06
C THR A 198 17.72 2.22 19.66
N TYR A 199 18.82 2.58 20.33
CA TYR A 199 19.57 3.79 19.99
C TYR A 199 20.24 3.69 18.61
N PHE A 200 20.75 2.51 18.26
CA PHE A 200 21.34 2.26 16.95
C PHE A 200 20.30 2.42 15.84
N ALA A 201 19.14 1.76 15.97
CA ALA A 201 18.07 1.81 14.99
C ALA A 201 17.53 3.24 14.82
N ALA A 202 17.36 3.98 15.92
CA ALA A 202 16.93 5.37 15.88
C ALA A 202 17.93 6.29 15.17
N ALA A 203 19.22 6.16 15.50
CA ALA A 203 20.29 6.95 14.87
C ALA A 203 20.44 6.61 13.38
N ASP A 204 20.38 5.32 13.03
CA ASP A 204 20.48 4.85 11.64
C ASP A 204 19.29 5.35 10.80
N TYR A 205 18.07 5.30 11.34
CA TYR A 205 16.89 5.78 10.64
C TYR A 205 16.98 7.29 10.32
N TYR A 206 17.32 8.12 11.31
CA TYR A 206 17.54 9.56 11.11
C TYR A 206 18.71 9.86 10.17
N TYR A 207 19.79 9.09 10.27
CA TYR A 207 20.91 9.16 9.33
C TYR A 207 20.46 8.86 7.89
N GLN A 208 19.74 7.76 7.64
CA GLN A 208 19.30 7.38 6.31
C GLN A 208 18.40 8.47 5.70
N LYS A 209 17.44 8.98 6.48
CA LYS A 209 16.53 10.06 6.07
C LYS A 209 17.20 11.43 5.97
N GLY A 210 18.35 11.63 6.60
CA GLY A 210 19.04 12.93 6.61
C GLY A 210 18.33 13.99 7.45
N ILE A 211 17.53 13.57 8.43
CA ILE A 211 16.75 14.45 9.32
C ILE A 211 17.23 14.27 10.76
N HIS A 212 17.04 15.28 11.61
CA HIS A 212 17.34 15.21 13.05
C HIS A 212 18.73 14.62 13.37
N LEU A 213 19.74 14.98 12.57
CA LEU A 213 21.08 14.38 12.67
C LEU A 213 21.76 14.70 14.01
N ASP A 214 21.38 15.81 14.65
CA ASP A 214 21.74 16.19 16.01
C ASP A 214 21.30 15.14 17.04
N LYS A 215 20.03 14.72 17.01
CA LYS A 215 19.52 13.62 17.83
C LYS A 215 20.20 12.29 17.47
N ALA A 216 20.39 12.04 16.17
CA ALA A 216 21.07 10.84 15.68
C ALA A 216 22.50 10.71 16.24
N LEU A 217 23.25 11.82 16.30
CA LEU A 217 24.61 11.83 16.85
C LEU A 217 24.61 11.57 18.35
N VAL A 218 23.65 12.13 19.10
CA VAL A 218 23.50 11.85 20.53
C VAL A 218 23.28 10.35 20.77
N TRP A 219 22.38 9.71 20.02
CA TRP A 219 22.15 8.27 20.16
C TRP A 219 23.32 7.43 19.66
N ALA A 220 24.00 7.82 18.58
CA ALA A 220 25.22 7.18 18.12
C ALA A 220 26.32 7.20 19.20
N ASN A 221 26.46 8.32 19.92
CA ASN A 221 27.40 8.44 21.05
C ASN A 221 27.01 7.54 22.22
N LYS A 222 25.71 7.39 22.53
CA LYS A 222 25.25 6.40 23.53
C LYS A 222 25.59 4.95 23.13
N VAL A 223 25.53 4.63 21.83
CA VAL A 223 25.86 3.29 21.32
C VAL A 223 27.34 3.00 21.52
N ILE A 224 28.23 3.87 21.05
CA ILE A 224 29.70 3.70 21.17
C ILE A 224 30.19 3.71 22.62
N GLU A 225 29.56 4.48 23.51
CA GLU A 225 29.90 4.49 24.94
C GLU A 225 29.74 3.11 25.59
N LYS A 226 28.67 2.39 25.20
CA LYS A 226 28.36 1.06 25.71
C LYS A 226 29.04 -0.07 24.94
N ASN A 227 29.26 0.12 23.63
CA ASN A 227 29.81 -0.90 22.77
C ASN A 227 30.84 -0.29 21.79
N LYS A 228 32.12 -0.58 22.03
CA LYS A 228 33.26 -0.02 21.28
C LYS A 228 33.70 -0.90 20.10
N GLU A 229 32.74 -1.54 19.44
CA GLU A 229 32.98 -2.31 18.21
C GLU A 229 33.10 -1.39 16.98
N TYR A 230 33.71 -1.90 15.91
CA TYR A 230 33.96 -1.11 14.69
C TYR A 230 32.69 -0.48 14.11
N TRP A 231 31.55 -1.16 14.20
CA TRP A 231 30.27 -0.67 13.68
C TRP A 231 29.68 0.47 14.50
N ALA A 232 29.98 0.55 15.79
CA ALA A 232 29.50 1.62 16.66
C ALA A 232 30.29 2.92 16.40
N TYR A 233 31.62 2.81 16.28
CA TYR A 233 32.45 3.91 15.79
C TYR A 233 32.00 4.39 14.42
N GLN A 234 31.65 3.46 13.53
CA GLN A 234 31.18 3.84 12.20
C GLN A 234 29.82 4.56 12.24
N LEU A 235 28.90 4.18 13.13
CA LEU A 235 27.64 4.91 13.26
C LEU A 235 27.87 6.39 13.61
N VAL A 236 28.75 6.68 14.58
CA VAL A 236 29.11 8.06 14.93
C VAL A 236 29.74 8.77 13.75
N ALA A 237 30.71 8.11 13.09
CA ALA A 237 31.46 8.70 11.99
C ALA A 237 30.57 9.08 10.80
N ARG A 238 29.70 8.18 10.33
CA ARG A 238 28.82 8.47 9.18
C ARG A 238 27.75 9.52 9.51
N VAL A 239 27.21 9.53 10.73
CA VAL A 239 26.25 10.57 11.17
C VAL A 239 26.94 11.93 11.19
N ALA A 240 28.10 12.03 11.86
CA ALA A 240 28.86 13.27 11.95
C ALA A 240 29.31 13.78 10.57
N ALA A 241 29.75 12.88 9.68
CA ALA A 241 30.11 13.24 8.31
C ALA A 241 28.92 13.83 7.54
N LYS A 242 27.72 13.23 7.67
CA LYS A 242 26.49 13.74 7.05
C LYS A 242 26.05 15.10 7.60
N GLN A 243 26.43 15.43 8.83
CA GLN A 243 26.27 16.78 9.41
C GLN A 243 27.33 17.78 8.93
N GLY A 244 28.35 17.33 8.19
CA GLY A 244 29.54 18.14 7.87
C GLY A 244 30.49 18.31 9.05
N ASN A 245 30.28 17.60 10.17
CA ASN A 245 31.13 17.66 11.35
C ASN A 245 32.33 16.70 11.21
N CYS A 246 33.27 17.06 10.36
CA CYS A 246 34.44 16.23 10.05
C CYS A 246 35.42 16.09 11.23
N ALA A 247 35.42 17.05 12.17
CA ALA A 247 36.21 16.96 13.39
C ALA A 247 35.79 15.77 14.28
N VAL A 248 34.49 15.44 14.30
CA VAL A 248 33.98 14.25 14.99
C VAL A 248 34.04 13.01 14.09
N ALA A 249 33.79 13.16 12.79
CA ALA A 249 33.68 12.03 11.87
C ALA A 249 35.01 11.28 11.68
N LEU A 250 36.10 12.01 11.42
CA LEU A 250 37.40 11.43 11.09
C LEU A 250 37.99 10.51 12.17
N PRO A 251 38.12 10.93 13.45
CA PRO A 251 38.71 10.07 14.48
C PRO A 251 37.88 8.79 14.72
N ASN A 252 36.55 8.88 14.59
CA ASN A 252 35.68 7.72 14.71
C ASN A 252 35.82 6.78 13.50
N ALA A 253 35.90 7.30 12.28
CA ALA A 253 36.12 6.51 11.08
C ALA A 253 37.49 5.81 11.08
N GLU A 254 38.54 6.48 11.58
CA GLU A 254 39.87 5.89 11.77
C GLU A 254 39.83 4.71 12.75
N LYS A 255 39.16 4.90 13.89
CA LYS A 255 39.06 3.84 14.88
C LYS A 255 38.23 2.66 14.38
N SER A 256 37.12 2.93 13.69
CA SER A 256 36.33 1.90 13.02
C SER A 256 37.14 1.14 11.98
N MET A 257 37.92 1.85 11.14
CA MET A 257 38.77 1.27 10.11
C MET A 257 39.81 0.31 10.68
N GLU A 258 40.48 0.70 11.76
CA GLU A 258 41.45 -0.15 12.46
C GLU A 258 40.82 -1.47 12.92
N LEU A 259 39.68 -1.38 13.61
CA LEU A 259 38.98 -2.52 14.17
C LEU A 259 38.36 -3.41 13.07
N ALA A 260 37.79 -2.82 12.01
CA ALA A 260 37.22 -3.55 10.87
C ALA A 260 38.30 -4.33 10.10
N LYS A 261 39.49 -3.74 9.89
CA LYS A 261 40.64 -4.44 9.30
C LYS A 261 41.08 -5.63 10.13
N LYS A 262 41.12 -5.48 11.45
CA LYS A 262 41.46 -6.57 12.37
C LYS A 262 40.42 -7.70 12.33
N ALA A 263 39.14 -7.35 12.14
CA ALA A 263 38.04 -8.30 12.00
C ALA A 263 37.92 -8.92 10.59
N GLY A 264 38.64 -8.39 9.59
CA GLY A 264 38.49 -8.81 8.19
C GLY A 264 37.16 -8.40 7.56
N ASP A 265 36.51 -7.33 8.04
CA ASP A 265 35.23 -6.86 7.53
C ASP A 265 35.43 -5.78 6.43
N ASP A 266 35.49 -6.25 5.18
CA ASP A 266 35.66 -5.40 4.01
C ASP A 266 34.50 -4.40 3.80
N ALA A 267 33.29 -4.72 4.26
CA ALA A 267 32.15 -3.82 4.12
C ALA A 267 32.35 -2.57 4.98
N TYR A 268 32.77 -2.74 6.23
CA TYR A 268 33.05 -1.60 7.11
C TYR A 268 34.31 -0.84 6.72
N ILE A 269 35.33 -1.50 6.16
CA ILE A 269 36.48 -0.82 5.54
C ILE A 269 35.99 0.14 4.45
N LYS A 270 35.14 -0.33 3.53
CA LYS A 270 34.60 0.51 2.45
C LYS A 270 33.74 1.65 2.97
N LEU A 271 32.87 1.39 3.96
CA LEU A 271 32.05 2.44 4.57
C LEU A 271 32.93 3.55 5.18
N ASN A 272 34.04 3.20 5.85
CA ASN A 272 34.94 4.18 6.45
C ASN A 272 35.69 5.00 5.38
N GLN A 273 36.07 4.39 4.26
CA GLN A 273 36.63 5.12 3.11
C GLN A 273 35.68 6.19 2.57
N ASN A 274 34.37 5.90 2.54
CA ASN A 274 33.37 6.89 2.12
C ASN A 274 33.32 8.10 3.05
N VAL A 275 33.43 7.89 4.37
CA VAL A 275 33.51 8.99 5.36
C VAL A 275 34.76 9.84 5.12
N PHE A 276 35.92 9.21 4.91
CA PHE A 276 37.15 9.94 4.59
C PHE A 276 37.03 10.75 3.29
N ALA A 277 36.42 10.18 2.26
CA ALA A 277 36.21 10.86 0.99
C ALA A 277 35.25 12.06 1.13
N GLN A 278 34.21 11.92 1.95
CA GLN A 278 33.24 12.99 2.20
C GLN A 278 33.88 14.17 2.94
N CYS A 279 34.77 13.91 3.90
CA CYS A 279 35.44 14.93 4.71
C CYS A 279 36.74 15.52 4.11
N LYS A 280 37.15 15.04 2.93
CA LYS A 280 38.28 15.60 2.15
C LYS A 280 37.86 16.68 1.16
N LYS A 281 36.55 16.88 0.97
CA LYS A 281 35.97 17.94 0.12
C LYS A 281 35.83 19.23 0.92
#